data_AF-A0A7C7A3K8-F1
#
_entry.id   AF-A0A7C7A3K8-F1
#
_cell.length_a   1.000
_cell.length_b   1.000
_cell.length_c   1.000
_cell.angle_alpha   90.00
_cell.angle_beta   90.00
_cell.angle_gamma   90.00
#
_symmetry.space_group_name_H-M   'P 1'
#
loop_
_entity.id
_entity.type
_entity.pdbx_description
1 polymer ?
#
loop_
_entity_poly.entity_id
_entity_poly.type
_entity_poly.pdbx_seq_one_letter_code
_entity_poly.pdbx_strand_id
1 'polypeptide(L)'
;MCPNIVCLGGGTGLPNILRGLKLHSDRLTAIVTVADDGGSSGILRNELKIPPPGDIRNCLLALAYTEPFMEKLFQHRFNSGSFKGHSFGNLFIAAMTEMLGNFELAIKESSKVLAVRGTVLPSTL
;
A
#
# COMPACT_ATOMS: atom_id res chain seq x y z
N MET A 1 -5.52 26.58 10.22
CA MET A 1 -4.34 25.68 10.20
C MET A 1 -4.86 24.28 9.86
N CYS A 2 -4.30 23.57 8.88
CA CYS A 2 -4.77 22.21 8.56
C CYS A 2 -4.41 21.24 9.70
N PRO A 3 -5.36 20.39 10.16
CA PRO A 3 -5.12 19.50 11.29
C PRO A 3 -4.15 18.38 10.93
N ASN A 4 -3.34 17.96 11.90
CA ASN A 4 -2.58 16.72 11.82
C ASN A 4 -3.51 15.56 12.20
N ILE A 5 -3.65 14.58 11.31
CA ILE A 5 -4.57 13.45 11.53
C ILE A 5 -3.79 12.15 11.38
N VAL A 6 -3.85 11.31 12.42
CA VAL A 6 -3.28 9.97 12.42
C VAL A 6 -4.41 8.95 12.38
N CYS A 7 -4.37 8.05 11.41
CA CYS A 7 -5.34 6.96 11.26
C CYS A 7 -4.64 5.62 11.47
N LEU A 8 -5.20 4.79 12.35
CA LEU A 8 -4.69 3.46 12.68
C LEU A 8 -5.70 2.42 12.18
N GLY A 9 -5.24 1.38 11.47
CA GLY A 9 -6.14 0.31 11.04
C GLY A 9 -5.58 -0.55 9.91
N GLY A 10 -6.50 -1.13 9.14
CA GLY A 10 -6.21 -2.03 8.01
C GLY A 10 -7.44 -2.29 7.16
N GLY A 11 -7.35 -3.35 6.35
CA GLY A 11 -8.39 -3.82 5.46
C GLY A 11 -8.90 -2.75 4.49
N THR A 12 -10.20 -2.77 4.24
CA THR A 12 -10.86 -1.87 3.28
C THR A 12 -11.38 -0.57 3.90
N GLY A 13 -11.57 -0.54 5.23
CA GLY A 13 -12.11 0.62 5.94
C GLY A 13 -11.15 1.81 5.98
N LEU A 14 -9.89 1.57 6.35
CA LEU A 14 -8.87 2.61 6.46
C LEU A 14 -8.64 3.36 5.13
N PRO A 15 -8.43 2.68 3.97
CA PRO A 15 -8.32 3.36 2.67
C PRO A 15 -9.51 4.25 2.32
N ASN A 16 -10.74 3.85 2.66
CA ASN A 16 -11.93 4.64 2.36
C ASN A 16 -11.98 5.93 3.19
N ILE A 17 -11.61 5.86 4.47
CA ILE A 17 -11.50 7.03 5.34
C ILE A 17 -10.40 7.97 4.82
N LEU A 18 -9.24 7.42 4.45
CA LEU A 18 -8.11 8.22 3.93
C LEU A 18 -8.46 8.99 2.65
N ARG A 19 -9.20 8.38 1.71
CA ARG A 19 -9.67 9.06 0.48
C ARG A 19 -10.52 10.29 0.80
N GLY A 20 -11.41 10.19 1.79
CA GLY A 20 -12.23 11.31 2.23
C GLY A 20 -11.41 12.38 2.96
N LEU A 21 -10.59 11.97 3.93
CA LEU A 21 -9.77 12.88 4.73
C LEU A 21 -8.75 13.65 3.90
N LYS A 22 -8.25 13.07 2.80
CA LYS A 22 -7.34 13.72 1.86
C LYS A 22 -7.91 15.00 1.26
N LEU A 23 -9.24 15.16 1.23
CA LEU A 23 -9.90 16.39 0.79
C LEU A 23 -9.84 17.52 1.84
N HIS A 24 -9.48 17.20 3.08
CA HIS A 24 -9.52 18.13 4.22
C HIS A 24 -8.14 18.42 4.82
N SER A 25 -7.16 17.53 4.67
CA SER A 25 -5.78 17.75 5.12
C SER A 25 -4.79 16.93 4.30
N ASP A 26 -3.67 17.55 3.94
CA ASP A 26 -2.50 16.84 3.39
C ASP A 26 -1.58 16.30 4.51
N ARG A 27 -1.88 16.61 5.79
CA ARG A 27 -1.10 16.18 6.97
C ARG A 27 -1.66 14.88 7.57
N LEU A 28 -1.80 13.89 6.71
CA LEU A 28 -2.32 12.56 7.05
C LEU A 28 -1.18 11.59 7.32
N THR A 29 -1.28 10.82 8.39
CA THR A 29 -0.41 9.66 8.64
C THR A 29 -1.28 8.41 8.83
N ALA A 30 -1.08 7.41 8.00
CA ALA A 30 -1.71 6.10 8.12
C ALA A 30 -0.72 5.12 8.73
N ILE A 31 -1.06 4.56 9.88
CA ILE A 31 -0.34 3.44 10.50
C ILE A 31 -1.16 2.18 10.20
N VAL A 32 -0.58 1.30 9.39
CA VAL A 32 -1.28 0.22 8.74
C VAL A 32 -0.86 -1.12 9.34
N THR A 33 -1.82 -1.92 9.78
CA THR A 33 -1.56 -3.29 10.22
C THR A 33 -1.00 -4.13 9.07
N VAL A 34 -0.02 -4.98 9.39
CA VAL A 34 0.59 -5.93 8.45
C VAL A 34 0.22 -7.38 8.79
N ALA A 35 -0.96 -7.60 9.39
CA ALA A 35 -1.41 -8.91 9.87
C ALA A 35 -2.32 -9.68 8.89
N ASP A 36 -2.64 -9.11 7.72
CA ASP A 36 -3.63 -9.70 6.81
C ASP A 36 -3.04 -10.82 5.93
N ASP A 37 -3.55 -12.05 6.10
CA ASP A 37 -2.98 -13.29 5.56
C ASP A 37 -3.72 -13.86 4.32
N GLY A 38 -4.62 -13.08 3.71
CA GLY A 38 -5.50 -13.58 2.65
C GLY A 38 -4.91 -13.57 1.23
N GLY A 39 -4.87 -14.74 0.58
CA GLY A 39 -4.67 -14.88 -0.87
C GLY A 39 -3.24 -14.58 -1.35
N SER A 40 -3.10 -13.79 -2.43
CA SER A 40 -1.80 -13.50 -3.04
C SER A 40 -0.80 -12.81 -2.09
N SER A 41 -1.27 -12.02 -1.12
CA SER A 41 -0.39 -11.39 -0.12
C SER A 41 0.29 -12.43 0.77
N GLY A 42 -0.43 -13.50 1.14
CA GLY A 42 0.12 -14.61 1.92
C GLY A 42 1.15 -15.44 1.16
N ILE A 43 0.94 -15.64 -0.16
CA ILE A 43 1.91 -16.32 -1.02
C ILE A 43 3.23 -15.54 -1.06
N LEU A 44 3.17 -14.23 -1.33
CA LEU A 44 4.36 -13.37 -1.37
C LEU A 44 5.08 -13.31 -0.02
N ARG A 45 4.32 -13.28 1.10
CA ARG A 45 4.91 -13.38 2.44
C ARG A 45 5.70 -14.67 2.62
N ASN A 46 5.16 -15.80 2.19
CA ASN A 46 5.81 -17.09 2.36
C ASN A 46 7.03 -17.25 1.44
N GLU A 47 6.96 -16.76 0.20
CA GLU A 47 8.03 -16.90 -0.78
C GLU A 47 9.17 -15.90 -0.56
N LEU A 48 8.84 -14.64 -0.26
CA LEU A 48 9.81 -13.54 -0.17
C LEU A 48 10.13 -13.12 1.26
N LYS A 49 9.48 -13.73 2.27
CA LYS A 49 9.65 -13.42 3.70
C LYS A 49 9.41 -11.95 4.05
N ILE A 50 8.54 -11.27 3.31
CA ILE A 50 8.14 -9.89 3.55
C ILE A 50 6.78 -9.80 4.28
N PRO A 51 6.49 -8.72 5.02
CA PRO A 51 5.14 -8.48 5.52
C PRO A 51 4.10 -8.43 4.38
N PRO A 52 2.84 -8.86 4.61
CA PRO A 52 1.78 -8.79 3.62
C PRO A 52 1.60 -7.36 3.08
N PRO A 53 1.76 -7.12 1.76
CA PRO A 53 1.76 -5.76 1.22
C PRO A 53 0.35 -5.20 0.94
N GLY A 54 -0.71 -5.99 1.12
CA GLY A 54 -2.06 -5.68 0.61
C GLY A 54 -2.68 -4.42 1.19
N ASP A 55 -2.66 -4.28 2.52
CA ASP A 55 -3.25 -3.12 3.19
C ASP A 55 -2.42 -1.86 2.98
N ILE A 56 -1.10 -1.99 3.00
CA ILE A 56 -0.16 -0.92 2.64
C ILE A 56 -0.45 -0.42 1.22
N ARG A 57 -0.58 -1.32 0.24
CA ARG A 57 -0.93 -0.98 -1.14
C ARG A 57 -2.22 -0.16 -1.20
N ASN A 58 -3.26 -0.60 -0.49
CA ASN A 58 -4.55 0.10 -0.51
C ASN A 58 -4.44 1.51 0.09
N CYS A 59 -3.68 1.68 1.18
CA CYS A 59 -3.46 2.98 1.80
C CYS A 59 -2.61 3.92 0.95
N LEU A 60 -1.56 3.38 0.29
CA LEU A 60 -0.77 4.13 -0.68
C LEU A 60 -1.65 4.64 -1.81
N LEU A 61 -2.50 3.79 -2.40
CA LEU A 61 -3.42 4.20 -3.46
C LEU A 61 -4.47 5.20 -3.00
N ALA A 62 -5.01 5.05 -1.80
CA ALA A 62 -5.98 6.00 -1.24
C ALA A 62 -5.39 7.41 -1.09
N LEU A 63 -4.09 7.50 -0.81
CA LEU A 63 -3.38 8.77 -0.66
C LEU A 63 -2.60 9.20 -1.91
N ALA A 64 -2.51 8.36 -2.94
CA ALA A 64 -1.81 8.64 -4.20
C ALA A 64 -2.46 9.78 -5.00
N TYR A 65 -1.66 10.63 -5.62
CA TYR A 65 -2.11 11.64 -6.58
C TYR A 65 -1.61 11.23 -7.97
N THR A 66 -2.24 10.18 -8.52
CA THR A 66 -1.82 9.54 -9.77
C THR A 66 -2.90 9.62 -10.83
N GLU A 67 -2.48 9.54 -12.10
CA GLU A 67 -3.38 9.41 -13.24
C GLU A 67 -4.32 8.19 -13.10
N PRO A 68 -5.58 8.26 -13.60
CA PRO A 68 -6.57 7.18 -13.46
C PRO A 68 -6.10 5.81 -13.96
N PHE A 69 -5.22 5.78 -14.96
CA PHE A 69 -4.67 4.53 -15.50
C PHE A 69 -3.69 3.87 -14.54
N MET A 70 -2.88 4.64 -13.81
CA MET A 70 -1.91 4.12 -12.85
C MET A 70 -2.62 3.46 -11.67
N GLU A 71 -3.72 4.07 -11.19
CA GLU A 71 -4.55 3.46 -10.14
C GLU A 71 -5.12 2.12 -10.60
N LYS A 72 -5.64 2.05 -11.84
CA LYS A 72 -6.13 0.79 -12.44
C LYS A 72 -5.03 -0.26 -12.55
N LEU A 73 -3.81 0.14 -12.94
CA LEU A 73 -2.67 -0.76 -13.03
C LEU A 73 -2.31 -1.35 -11.66
N PHE A 74 -2.24 -0.53 -10.61
CA PHE A 74 -1.94 -1.01 -9.26
C PHE A 74 -3.04 -1.90 -8.66
N GLN A 75 -4.29 -1.67 -9.04
CA GLN A 75 -5.42 -2.52 -8.67
C GLN A 75 -5.51 -3.79 -9.53
N HIS A 76 -4.78 -3.88 -10.64
CA HIS A 76 -4.85 -5.02 -11.54
C HIS A 76 -4.51 -6.32 -10.82
N ARG A 77 -5.33 -7.34 -11.08
CA ARG A 77 -5.12 -8.71 -10.64
C ARG A 77 -5.04 -9.61 -11.86
N PHE A 78 -3.93 -10.34 -11.96
CA PHE A 78 -3.72 -11.29 -13.05
C PHE A 78 -4.75 -12.42 -12.99
N ASN A 79 -5.30 -12.78 -14.14
CA ASN A 79 -6.37 -13.77 -14.27
C ASN A 79 -5.90 -15.11 -14.88
N SER A 80 -4.66 -15.18 -15.38
CA SER A 80 -4.10 -16.35 -16.05
C SER A 80 -2.58 -16.47 -15.86
N GLY A 81 -2.02 -17.61 -16.25
CA GLY A 81 -0.58 -17.89 -16.18
C GLY A 81 -0.05 -18.07 -14.75
N SER A 82 1.28 -18.05 -14.61
CA SER A 82 1.98 -18.24 -13.33
C SER A 82 1.70 -17.15 -12.30
N PHE A 83 1.26 -15.96 -12.76
CA PHE A 83 0.89 -14.85 -11.89
C PHE A 83 -0.59 -14.85 -11.50
N LYS A 84 -1.39 -15.83 -11.94
CA LYS A 84 -2.84 -15.86 -11.68
C LYS A 84 -3.14 -15.66 -10.20
N GLY A 85 -4.00 -14.69 -9.91
CA GLY A 85 -4.38 -14.31 -8.55
C GLY A 85 -3.47 -13.27 -7.91
N HIS A 86 -2.28 -12.98 -8.45
CA HIS A 86 -1.42 -11.91 -7.95
C HIS A 86 -1.96 -10.52 -8.32
N SER A 87 -1.79 -9.56 -7.40
CA SER A 87 -2.01 -8.14 -7.70
C SER A 87 -0.69 -7.52 -8.16
N PHE A 88 -0.73 -6.74 -9.24
CA PHE A 88 0.44 -6.00 -9.70
C PHE A 88 0.98 -5.08 -8.60
N GLY A 89 0.12 -4.33 -7.90
CA GLY A 89 0.57 -3.47 -6.80
C GLY A 89 1.24 -4.21 -5.65
N ASN A 90 0.85 -5.47 -5.37
CA ASN A 90 1.55 -6.29 -4.38
C ASN A 90 2.93 -6.72 -4.89
N LEU A 91 3.02 -7.13 -6.16
CA LEU A 91 4.29 -7.50 -6.78
C LEU A 91 5.25 -6.31 -6.86
N PHE A 92 4.72 -5.12 -7.14
CA PHE A 92 5.49 -3.87 -7.13
C PHE A 92 6.12 -3.61 -5.76
N ILE A 93 5.32 -3.66 -4.68
CA ILE A 93 5.85 -3.45 -3.32
C ILE A 93 6.85 -4.54 -2.94
N ALA A 94 6.59 -5.79 -3.33
CA ALA A 94 7.50 -6.90 -3.10
C ALA A 94 8.85 -6.67 -3.79
N ALA A 95 8.84 -6.29 -5.08
CA ALA A 95 10.06 -5.97 -5.83
C ALA A 95 10.81 -4.78 -5.24
N MET A 96 10.10 -3.73 -4.81
CA MET A 96 10.71 -2.59 -4.11
C MET A 96 11.39 -3.02 -2.81
N THR A 97 10.75 -3.92 -2.06
CA THR A 97 11.28 -4.46 -0.79
C THR A 97 12.52 -5.31 -1.02
N GLU A 98 12.48 -6.19 -2.03
CA GLU A 98 13.62 -7.02 -2.42
C GLU A 98 14.80 -6.18 -2.89
N MET A 99 14.55 -5.19 -3.76
CA MET A 99 15.58 -4.29 -4.29
C MET A 99 16.25 -3.46 -3.20
N LEU A 100 15.48 -2.98 -2.23
CA LEU A 100 15.96 -2.07 -1.17
C LEU A 100 16.41 -2.81 0.10
N GLY A 101 16.10 -4.11 0.22
CA GLY A 101 16.38 -4.93 1.40
C GLY A 101 15.63 -4.49 2.67
N ASN A 102 14.64 -3.59 2.55
CA ASN A 102 13.95 -3.01 3.69
C ASN A 102 12.51 -2.60 3.32
N PHE A 103 11.53 -3.13 4.05
CA PHE A 103 10.10 -2.92 3.77
C PHE A 103 9.64 -1.47 4.02
N GLU A 104 10.12 -0.83 5.10
CA GLU A 104 9.81 0.57 5.40
C GLU A 104 10.37 1.50 4.31
N LEU A 105 11.61 1.27 3.88
CA LEU A 105 12.22 2.03 2.79
C LEU A 105 11.46 1.82 1.48
N ALA A 106 11.00 0.60 1.20
CA ALA A 106 10.17 0.32 0.05
C ALA A 106 8.84 1.07 0.08
N ILE A 107 8.17 1.18 1.23
CA ILE A 107 6.96 1.99 1.39
C ILE A 107 7.26 3.48 1.14
N LYS A 108 8.36 3.97 1.70
CA LYS A 108 8.80 5.36 1.55
C LYS A 108 9.09 5.71 0.10
N GLU A 109 9.83 4.89 -0.63
CA GLU A 109 10.13 5.12 -2.04
C GLU A 109 8.90 4.91 -2.93
N SER A 110 8.05 3.92 -2.63
CA SER A 110 6.76 3.73 -3.31
C SER A 110 5.84 4.95 -3.16
N SER A 111 5.85 5.59 -1.99
CA SER A 111 5.07 6.81 -1.74
C SER A 111 5.49 7.95 -2.68
N LYS A 112 6.78 8.06 -3.01
CA LYS A 112 7.28 9.06 -3.96
C LYS A 112 6.84 8.72 -5.40
N VAL A 113 6.98 7.47 -5.81
CA VAL A 113 6.56 7.00 -7.15
C VAL A 113 5.08 7.26 -7.40
N LEU A 114 4.25 7.09 -6.37
CA LEU A 114 2.80 7.27 -6.44
C LEU A 114 2.34 8.70 -6.06
N ALA A 115 3.26 9.65 -5.90
CA ALA A 115 2.97 11.02 -5.50
C ALA A 115 1.96 11.10 -4.31
N VAL A 116 2.20 10.29 -3.29
CA VAL A 116 1.34 10.18 -2.11
C VAL A 116 1.30 11.50 -1.34
N ARG A 117 0.08 11.96 -1.02
CA ARG A 117 -0.14 13.11 -0.12
C ARG A 117 -0.45 12.62 1.28
N GLY A 118 0.58 12.57 2.11
CA GLY A 118 0.54 12.04 3.46
C GLY A 118 1.69 11.06 3.70
N THR A 119 1.64 10.36 4.83
CA THR A 119 2.63 9.35 5.23
C THR A 119 1.92 8.02 5.45
N VAL A 120 2.48 6.93 4.92
CA VAL A 120 2.02 5.56 5.18
C VAL A 120 3.15 4.81 5.89
N LEU A 121 2.85 4.22 7.04
CA LEU A 121 3.79 3.48 7.86
C LEU A 121 3.23 2.09 8.17
N PRO A 122 4.07 1.04 8.20
CA PRO A 122 3.64 -0.26 8.70
C PRO A 122 3.57 -0.25 10.23
N SER A 123 2.73 -1.10 10.82
CA SER A 123 2.62 -1.23 12.28
C SER A 123 3.82 -1.90 12.94
N THR A 124 4.64 -2.61 12.15
CA THR A 124 5.92 -3.23 12.56
C THR A 124 6.86 -3.35 11.36
N LEU A 125 8.14 -3.57 11.65
CA LEU A 125 9.19 -3.92 10.70
C LEU A 125 9.37 -5.44 10.61
#